data_AF-A0A1V5Z5Q7-F1
#
_entry.id   AF-A0A1V5Z5Q7-F1
#
_cell.length_a   1.000
_cell.length_b   1.000
_cell.length_c   1.000
_cell.angle_alpha   90.00
_cell.angle_beta   90.00
_cell.angle_gamma   90.00
#
_symmetry.space_group_name_H-M   'P 1'
#
loop_
_entity.id
_entity.type
_entity.pdbx_description
1 polymer ?
#
loop_
_entity_poly.entity_id
_entity_poly.type
_entity_poly.pdbx_seq_one_letter_code
_entity_poly.pdbx_strand_id
1 'polypeptide(L)'
;MKIRLCFFLAALGLMLATAILGNVLEAKGMVTRGMLGPEGMAAVFVLFMGLFCLVCLTLIPLVIQVFIRGQIKIGNGELRVIKWLREHENAVVLAFWGLFVLGAILIYVLAKDEILREIMSG
;
A
#
# COMPACT_ATOMS: atom_id res chain seq x y z
N MET A 1 10.01 -9.23 -11.13
CA MET A 1 9.88 -7.76 -11.34
C MET A 1 8.70 -7.39 -12.24
N LYS A 2 8.63 -7.83 -13.51
CA LYS A 2 7.58 -7.38 -14.46
C LYS A 2 6.15 -7.51 -13.90
N ILE A 3 5.79 -8.71 -13.41
CA ILE A 3 4.45 -8.97 -12.86
C ILE A 3 4.14 -8.06 -11.65
N ARG A 4 5.04 -8.00 -10.66
CA ARG A 4 4.88 -7.16 -9.46
C ARG A 4 4.76 -5.68 -9.80
N LEU A 5 5.57 -5.20 -10.74
CA LEU A 5 5.52 -3.82 -11.23
C LEU A 5 4.21 -3.54 -11.97
N CYS A 6 3.72 -4.47 -12.79
CA CYS A 6 2.43 -4.35 -13.44
C CYS A 6 1.30 -4.23 -12.41
N PHE A 7 1.27 -5.07 -11.37
CA PHE A 7 0.27 -4.97 -10.30
C PHE A 7 0.33 -3.64 -9.58
N PHE A 8 1.53 -3.18 -9.21
CA PHE A 8 1.71 -1.88 -8.56
C PHE A 8 1.22 -0.73 -9.43
N LEU A 9 1.66 -0.66 -10.70
CA LEU A 9 1.28 0.41 -11.62
C LEU A 9 -0.21 0.36 -11.97
N ALA A 10 -0.79 -0.84 -12.14
CA ALA A 10 -2.21 -1.00 -12.41
C ALA A 10 -3.04 -0.52 -11.22
N ALA A 11 -2.68 -0.90 -9.99
CA ALA A 11 -3.41 -0.50 -8.79
C ALA A 11 -3.26 0.99 -8.48
N LEU A 12 -2.03 1.52 -8.58
CA LEU A 12 -1.77 2.94 -8.41
C LEU A 12 -2.48 3.75 -9.49
N GLY A 13 -2.38 3.33 -10.75
CA GLY A 13 -3.04 3.97 -11.88
C GLY A 13 -4.56 3.96 -11.74
N LEU A 14 -5.14 2.82 -11.33
CA LEU A 14 -6.57 2.70 -11.08
C LEU A 14 -7.01 3.62 -9.93
N MET A 15 -6.27 3.64 -8.81
CA MET A 15 -6.54 4.52 -7.67
C MET A 15 -6.52 6.00 -8.07
N LEU A 16 -5.52 6.42 -8.84
CA LEU A 16 -5.41 7.81 -9.32
C LEU A 16 -6.53 8.13 -10.31
N ALA A 17 -6.80 7.24 -11.27
CA ALA A 17 -7.84 7.44 -12.26
C ALA A 17 -9.23 7.55 -11.61
N THR A 18 -9.58 6.68 -10.67
CA THR A 18 -10.86 6.73 -9.96
C THR A 18 -10.96 7.95 -9.05
N ALA A 19 -9.87 8.37 -8.40
CA ALA A 19 -9.85 9.59 -7.60
C ALA A 19 -10.08 10.85 -8.46
N ILE A 20 -9.38 10.96 -9.59
CA ILE A 20 -9.55 12.07 -10.53
C ILE A 20 -10.98 12.07 -11.09
N LEU A 21 -11.48 10.91 -11.54
CA LEU A 21 -12.84 10.79 -12.07
C LEU A 21 -13.88 11.16 -11.01
N GLY A 22 -13.73 10.68 -9.78
CA GLY A 22 -14.60 11.05 -8.65
C GLY A 22 -14.66 12.55 -8.44
N ASN A 23 -13.50 13.21 -8.37
CA ASN A 23 -13.41 14.66 -8.20
C ASN A 23 -14.04 15.44 -9.37
N VAL A 24 -13.85 14.97 -10.62
CA VAL A 24 -14.45 15.60 -11.80
C VAL A 24 -15.97 15.44 -11.81
N LEU A 25 -16.49 14.27 -11.44
CA LEU A 25 -17.93 14.01 -11.36
C LEU A 25 -18.59 14.81 -10.24
N GLU A 26 -17.91 14.95 -9.11
CA GLU A 26 -18.37 15.80 -7.99
C GLU A 26 -18.39 17.28 -8.38
N ALA A 27 -17.33 17.78 -9.03
CA ALA A 27 -17.26 19.16 -9.51
C ALA A 27 -18.35 19.51 -10.55
N LYS A 28 -18.80 18.53 -11.34
CA LYS A 28 -19.89 18.70 -12.30
C LYS A 28 -21.28 18.50 -11.68
N GLY A 29 -21.38 18.19 -10.39
CA GLY A 29 -22.63 17.90 -9.70
C GLY A 29 -23.31 16.60 -10.17
N MET A 30 -22.61 15.74 -10.92
CA MET A 30 -23.15 14.49 -11.45
C MET A 30 -23.18 13.37 -10.41
N VAL A 31 -22.21 13.37 -9.49
CA VAL A 31 -22.13 12.45 -8.36
C VAL A 31 -21.80 13.28 -7.13
N THR A 32 -22.77 13.49 -6.26
CA THR A 32 -22.54 14.18 -4.98
C THR A 32 -22.58 13.18 -3.84
N ARG A 33 -21.91 13.50 -2.72
CA ARG A 33 -21.94 12.66 -1.51
C ARG A 33 -23.36 12.38 -1.02
N GLY A 34 -24.28 13.34 -1.18
CA GLY A 34 -25.69 13.17 -0.86
C GLY A 34 -26.43 12.16 -1.75
N MET A 35 -26.01 11.99 -3.01
CA MET A 35 -26.60 11.02 -3.95
C MET A 35 -26.09 9.59 -3.76
N LEU A 36 -24.85 9.42 -3.29
CA LEU A 36 -24.25 8.10 -3.04
C LEU A 36 -24.84 7.41 -1.80
N GLY A 37 -25.35 8.19 -0.84
CA GLY A 37 -25.82 7.69 0.43
C GLY A 37 -24.73 7.00 1.27
N PRO A 38 -25.09 6.44 2.44
CA PRO A 38 -24.14 5.80 3.35
C PRO A 38 -23.47 4.56 2.74
N GLU A 39 -24.23 3.73 2.04
CA GLU A 39 -23.74 2.49 1.41
C GLU A 39 -22.77 2.77 0.26
N GLY A 40 -23.06 3.78 -0.58
CA GLY A 40 -22.17 4.18 -1.67
C GLY A 40 -20.85 4.75 -1.15
N MET A 41 -20.90 5.56 -0.08
CA MET A 41 -19.68 6.06 0.56
C MET A 41 -18.84 4.94 1.20
N ALA A 42 -19.48 3.96 1.84
CA ALA A 42 -18.80 2.78 2.38
C ALA A 42 -18.13 1.96 1.27
N ALA A 43 -18.81 1.75 0.14
CA ALA A 43 -18.24 1.03 -1.01
C ALA A 43 -17.01 1.74 -1.60
N VAL A 44 -17.07 3.07 -1.74
CA VAL A 44 -15.91 3.88 -2.18
C VAL A 44 -14.75 3.74 -1.19
N PHE A 45 -15.02 3.84 0.11
CA PHE A 45 -14.01 3.68 1.15
C PHE A 45 -13.33 2.31 1.07
N VAL A 46 -14.10 1.23 0.99
CA VAL A 46 -13.58 -0.14 0.89
C VAL A 46 -12.76 -0.33 -0.38
N LEU A 47 -13.21 0.24 -1.52
CA LEU A 47 -12.46 0.19 -2.78
C LEU A 47 -11.09 0.87 -2.64
N PHE A 48 -11.05 2.10 -2.13
CA PHE A 48 -9.79 2.84 -1.97
C PHE A 48 -8.87 2.18 -0.95
N MET A 49 -9.42 1.66 0.15
CA MET A 49 -8.67 0.89 1.14
C MET A 49 -8.06 -0.37 0.52
N GLY A 50 -8.84 -1.13 -0.27
CA GLY A 50 -8.35 -2.32 -0.96
C GLY A 50 -7.23 -2.00 -1.96
N LEU A 51 -7.39 -0.94 -2.76
CA LEU A 51 -6.35 -0.48 -3.69
C LEU A 51 -5.09 -0.02 -2.94
N PHE A 52 -5.25 0.68 -1.83
CA PHE A 52 -4.14 1.12 -0.98
C PHE A 52 -3.36 -0.05 -0.42
N CYS A 53 -4.05 -1.04 0.16
CA CYS A 53 -3.43 -2.27 0.63
C CYS A 53 -2.67 -2.99 -0.49
N LEU A 54 -3.22 -3.07 -1.71
CA LEU A 54 -2.56 -3.72 -2.84
C LEU A 54 -1.29 -2.96 -3.29
N VAL A 55 -1.33 -1.63 -3.28
CA VAL A 55 -0.15 -0.78 -3.53
C VAL A 55 0.91 -1.02 -2.45
N CYS A 56 0.55 -0.99 -1.17
CA CYS A 56 1.47 -1.25 -0.06
C CYS A 56 2.08 -2.65 -0.14
N LEU A 57 1.27 -3.67 -0.46
CA LEU A 57 1.70 -5.06 -0.60
C LEU A 57 2.77 -5.24 -1.69
N THR A 58 2.63 -4.50 -2.78
CA THR A 58 3.54 -4.59 -3.93
C THR A 58 4.75 -3.65 -3.83
N LEU A 59 4.65 -2.57 -3.06
CA LEU A 59 5.70 -1.55 -2.94
C LEU A 59 6.98 -2.08 -2.31
N ILE A 60 6.90 -2.75 -1.15
CA ILE A 60 8.08 -3.25 -0.41
C ILE A 60 9.00 -4.13 -1.27
N PRO A 61 8.51 -5.22 -1.90
CA PRO A 61 9.36 -6.06 -2.75
C PRO A 61 9.88 -5.30 -3.98
N LEU A 62 9.13 -4.33 -4.51
CA LEU A 62 9.61 -3.52 -5.63
C LEU A 62 10.76 -2.61 -5.24
N VAL A 63 10.66 -1.90 -4.11
CA VAL A 63 11.71 -1.00 -3.62
C VAL A 63 13.00 -1.77 -3.36
N ILE A 64 12.92 -2.94 -2.72
CA ILE A 64 14.09 -3.80 -2.48
C ILE A 64 14.73 -4.24 -3.80
N GLN A 65 13.93 -4.68 -4.79
CA GLN A 65 14.45 -5.07 -6.10
C GLN A 65 15.10 -3.91 -6.85
N VAL A 66 14.49 -2.73 -6.82
CA VAL A 66 15.03 -1.52 -7.45
C VAL A 66 16.35 -1.13 -6.79
N PHE A 67 16.41 -1.16 -5.46
CA PHE A 67 17.62 -0.88 -4.70
C PHE A 67 18.77 -1.83 -5.06
N ILE A 68 18.54 -3.15 -5.00
CA ILE A 68 19.56 -4.15 -5.31
C ILE A 68 20.06 -3.98 -6.75
N ARG A 69 19.16 -3.79 -7.72
CA ARG A 69 19.51 -3.59 -9.13
C ARG A 69 20.29 -2.29 -9.34
N GLY A 70 19.90 -1.22 -8.66
CA GLY A 70 20.60 0.06 -8.67
C GLY A 70 22.03 -0.09 -8.17
N GLN A 71 22.22 -0.78 -7.03
CA GLN A 71 23.53 -1.05 -6.44
C GLN A 71 24.41 -1.91 -7.36
N ILE A 72 23.85 -2.93 -8.01
CA ILE A 72 24.59 -3.72 -9.00
C ILE A 72 25.01 -2.86 -10.20
N LYS A 73 24.12 -1.99 -10.69
CA LYS A 73 24.38 -1.12 -11.85
C LYS A 73 25.53 -0.12 -11.60
N ILE A 74 25.68 0.37 -10.38
CA ILE A 74 26.77 1.29 -9.99
C ILE A 74 28.08 0.56 -9.61
N GLY A 75 28.15 -0.77 -9.76
CA GLY A 75 29.36 -1.56 -9.48
C GLY A 75 29.46 -2.11 -8.06
N ASN A 76 28.49 -1.84 -7.19
CA ASN A 76 28.46 -2.31 -5.79
C ASN A 76 27.93 -3.75 -5.63
N GLY A 77 27.72 -4.47 -6.74
CA GLY A 77 27.15 -5.83 -6.72
C GLY A 77 27.99 -6.84 -5.95
N GLU A 78 29.30 -6.60 -5.83
CA GLU A 78 30.24 -7.49 -5.13
C GLU A 78 30.33 -7.23 -3.63
N LEU A 79 29.73 -6.14 -3.13
CA LEU A 79 29.69 -5.86 -1.70
C LEU A 79 28.90 -6.96 -0.99
N ARG A 80 29.46 -7.46 0.13
CA ARG A 80 28.87 -8.55 0.92
C ARG A 80 27.40 -8.31 1.28
N VAL A 81 27.05 -7.07 1.63
CA VAL A 81 25.68 -6.68 1.99
C VAL A 81 24.73 -6.81 0.79
N ILE A 82 25.15 -6.38 -0.40
CA ILE A 82 24.31 -6.43 -1.60
C ILE A 82 24.13 -7.88 -2.09
N LYS A 83 25.19 -8.69 -2.01
CA LYS A 83 25.10 -10.14 -2.27
C LYS A 83 24.12 -10.82 -1.32
N TRP A 84 24.26 -10.57 -0.02
CA TRP A 84 23.38 -11.15 0.99
C TRP A 84 21.91 -10.75 0.77
N LEU A 85 21.65 -9.46 0.53
CA LEU A 85 20.31 -8.95 0.21
C LEU A 85 19.71 -9.60 -1.04
N ARG A 86 20.53 -9.86 -2.05
CA ARG A 86 20.11 -10.53 -3.29
C ARG A 86 19.79 -12.01 -3.06
N GLU A 87 20.60 -12.71 -2.26
CA GLU A 87 20.40 -14.13 -1.93
C GLU A 87 19.19 -14.34 -1.01
N HIS A 88 18.92 -13.39 -0.13
CA HIS A 88 17.88 -13.48 0.91
C HIS A 88 16.69 -12.54 0.65
N GLU A 89 16.44 -12.13 -0.61
CA GLU A 89 15.42 -11.13 -0.95
C GLU A 89 14.05 -11.44 -0.33
N ASN A 90 13.59 -12.69 -0.44
CA ASN A 90 12.30 -13.11 0.14
C ASN A 90 12.28 -13.03 1.67
N ALA A 91 13.39 -13.38 2.33
CA ALA A 91 13.50 -13.30 3.79
C ALA A 91 13.47 -11.85 4.26
N VAL A 92 14.12 -10.93 3.53
CA VAL A 92 14.08 -9.49 3.81
C VAL A 92 12.66 -8.96 3.63
N VAL A 93 11.97 -9.31 2.55
CA VAL A 93 10.57 -8.92 2.33
C VAL A 93 9.68 -9.42 3.47
N LEU A 94 9.83 -10.68 3.89
CA LEU A 94 9.09 -11.25 5.02
C LEU A 94 9.44 -10.56 6.33
N ALA A 95 10.71 -10.20 6.57
CA ALA A 95 11.12 -9.48 7.76
C ALA A 95 10.46 -8.09 7.85
N PHE A 96 10.37 -7.37 6.72
CA PHE A 96 9.63 -6.10 6.66
C PHE A 96 8.13 -6.31 6.95
N TRP A 97 7.50 -7.33 6.37
CA TRP A 97 6.10 -7.66 6.70
C TRP A 97 5.92 -8.04 8.16
N GLY A 98 6.84 -8.81 8.73
CA GLY A 98 6.86 -9.15 10.15
C GLY A 98 6.94 -7.91 11.03
N LEU A 99 7.76 -6.93 10.66
CA LEU A 99 7.86 -5.65 11.37
C LEU A 99 6.55 -4.86 11.31
N PHE A 100 5.89 -4.80 10.15
CA PHE A 100 4.59 -4.15 10.01
C PHE A 100 3.50 -4.83 10.84
N VAL A 101 3.41 -6.16 10.80
CA VAL A 101 2.45 -6.94 11.61
C VAL A 101 2.73 -6.74 13.09
N LEU A 102 3.99 -6.78 13.51
CA LEU A 102 4.38 -6.56 14.90
C LEU A 102 4.04 -5.14 15.36
N GLY A 103 4.31 -4.13 14.53
CA GLY A 103 3.90 -2.76 14.79
C GLY A 103 2.38 -2.60 14.93
N ALA A 104 1.61 -3.23 14.05
CA ALA A 104 0.14 -3.22 14.12
C ALA A 104 -0.38 -3.90 15.40
N ILE A 105 0.22 -5.03 15.81
CA ILE A 105 -0.11 -5.70 17.06
C ILE A 105 0.21 -4.80 18.26
N LEU A 106 1.39 -4.15 18.27
CA LEU A 106 1.78 -3.25 19.36
C LEU A 106 0.82 -2.07 19.49
N ILE A 107 0.47 -1.42 18.38
CA ILE A 107 -0.49 -0.32 18.37
C ILE A 107 -1.84 -0.81 18.90
N TYR A 108 -2.32 -1.95 18.42
CA TYR A 108 -3.57 -2.52 18.91
C TYR A 108 -3.52 -2.79 20.41
N VAL A 109 -2.47 -3.43 20.92
CA VAL A 109 -2.34 -3.74 22.36
C VAL A 109 -2.26 -2.48 23.22
N LEU A 110 -1.51 -1.46 22.79
CA LEU A 110 -1.28 -0.24 23.56
C LEU A 110 -2.47 0.73 23.53
N ALA A 111 -3.19 0.80 22.40
CA ALA A 111 -4.24 1.79 22.16
C ALA A 111 -5.63 1.16 21.96
N LYS A 112 -5.82 -0.13 22.29
CA LYS A 112 -7.11 -0.82 22.05
C LYS A 112 -8.32 -0.04 22.56
N ASP A 113 -8.21 0.56 23.74
CA ASP A 113 -9.35 1.17 24.42
C ASP A 113 -9.72 2.52 23.78
N GLU A 114 -8.73 3.27 23.29
CA GLU A 114 -8.95 4.48 22.49
C GLU A 114 -9.52 4.12 21.11
N ILE A 115 -8.95 3.11 20.45
CA ILE A 115 -9.43 2.62 19.14
C ILE A 115 -10.89 2.15 19.24
N LEU A 116 -11.23 1.36 20.26
CA LEU A 116 -12.60 0.87 20.46
C LEU A 116 -13.57 2.00 20.80
N ARG A 117 -13.14 3.00 21.57
CA ARG A 117 -13.96 4.18 21.87
C ARG A 117 -14.25 4.99 20.61
N GLU A 118 -13.23 5.26 19.78
CA GLU A 118 -13.43 5.97 18.50
C GLU A 118 -14.40 5.20 17.60
N ILE A 119 -14.21 3.88 17.44
CA ILE A 119 -15.07 3.03 16.61
C ILE A 119 -16.53 3.01 17.13
N MET A 120 -16.77 3.04 18.44
CA MET A 120 -18.13 3.05 19.01
C MET A 120 -18.77 4.44 19.08
N SER A 121 -18.00 5.51 18.82
CA SER A 121 -18.46 6.89 18.91
C SER A 121 -18.79 7.54 17.55
N GLY A 122 -18.39 6.91 16.44
CA GLY A 122 -18.75 7.30 15.07
C GLY A 122 -19.93 6.50 14.54
#